data_AF-A0A956EP82-F1
#
_entry.id   AF-A0A956EP82-F1
#
_cell.length_a   1.000
_cell.length_b   1.000
_cell.length_c   1.000
_cell.angle_alpha   90.00
_cell.angle_beta   90.00
_cell.angle_gamma   90.00
#
_symmetry.space_group_name_H-M   'P 1'
#
loop_
_entity.id
_entity.type
_entity.pdbx_description
1 polymer ?
#
loop_
_entity_poly.entity_id
_entity_poly.type
_entity_poly.pdbx_seq_one_letter_code
_entity_poly.pdbx_strand_id
1 'polypeptide(L)'
;MRETSPESESQATWRDLLRAIRGRQTELMRQRPWRDSGLVPNPSGREQQLADAEARLGRTLPPSYRAFLASHDGWPRFYEGAGLLGAKDLGKEKHLDLVTQTFESC
;
A
#
# COMPACT_ATOMS: atom_id res chain seq x y z
N MET A 1 25.71 -20.74 -24.30
CA MET A 1 24.35 -20.24 -24.04
C MET A 1 24.14 -20.29 -22.54
N ARG A 2 24.03 -19.14 -21.87
CA ARG A 2 23.58 -19.06 -20.47
C ARG A 2 22.19 -18.48 -20.52
N GLU A 3 21.19 -19.32 -20.27
CA GLU A 3 19.81 -18.89 -20.09
C GLU A 3 19.75 -18.07 -18.80
N THR A 4 19.68 -16.75 -18.94
CA THR A 4 19.29 -15.87 -17.85
C THR A 4 17.77 -15.99 -17.71
N SER A 5 17.33 -16.88 -16.82
CA SER A 5 15.92 -16.98 -16.42
C SER A 5 15.41 -15.63 -15.90
N PRO A 6 14.26 -15.12 -16.37
CA PRO A 6 13.70 -13.83 -15.94
C PRO A 6 13.08 -13.84 -14.54
N GLU A 7 13.12 -14.96 -13.81
CA GLU A 7 12.47 -15.11 -12.49
C GLU A 7 13.24 -14.49 -11.31
N SER A 8 14.39 -13.84 -11.54
CA SER A 8 15.23 -13.31 -10.46
C SER A 8 14.91 -11.86 -10.06
N GLU A 9 14.00 -11.16 -10.75
CA GLU A 9 13.65 -9.77 -10.44
C GLU A 9 12.60 -9.61 -9.31
N SER A 10 11.95 -10.68 -8.84
CA SER A 10 10.65 -10.59 -8.16
C SER A 10 10.55 -11.25 -6.77
N GLN A 11 11.48 -10.95 -5.85
CA GLN A 11 11.25 -11.17 -4.41
C GLN A 11 11.67 -9.98 -3.53
N ALA A 12 11.56 -8.75 -4.01
CA ALA A 12 11.68 -7.61 -3.12
C ALA A 12 10.58 -7.70 -2.04
N THR A 13 10.96 -7.75 -0.77
CA THR A 13 9.96 -7.74 0.31
C THR A 13 9.23 -6.40 0.30
N TRP A 14 8.03 -6.33 0.88
CA TRP A 14 7.34 -5.05 1.01
C TRP A 14 8.22 -4.00 1.74
N ARG A 15 9.10 -4.43 2.65
CA ARG A 15 10.04 -3.54 3.35
C ARG A 15 11.11 -2.97 2.41
N ASP A 16 11.61 -3.79 1.48
CA ASP A 16 12.60 -3.35 0.49
C ASP A 16 11.97 -2.33 -0.47
N LEU A 17 10.74 -2.58 -0.90
CA LEU A 17 9.97 -1.63 -1.69
C LEU A 17 9.76 -0.31 -0.94
N LEU A 18 9.35 -0.36 0.33
CA LEU A 18 9.21 0.87 1.13
C LEU A 18 10.53 1.63 1.31
N ARG A 19 11.65 0.91 1.50
CA ARG A 19 12.98 1.52 1.58
C ARG A 19 13.33 2.23 0.27
N ALA A 20 13.09 1.58 -0.87
CA ALA A 20 13.34 2.15 -2.18
C ALA A 20 12.46 3.39 -2.44
N ILE A 21 11.16 3.31 -2.10
CA ILE A 21 10.22 4.42 -2.26
C ILE A 21 10.64 5.62 -1.41
N ARG A 22 10.99 5.41 -0.13
CA ARG A 22 11.51 6.47 0.74
C ARG A 22 12.78 7.11 0.20
N GLY A 23 13.71 6.30 -0.34
CA GLY A 23 14.93 6.81 -0.98
C GLY A 23 14.61 7.71 -2.16
N ARG A 24 13.69 7.29 -3.04
CA ARG A 24 13.25 8.09 -4.20
C ARG A 24 12.51 9.36 -3.79
N GLN A 25 11.60 9.28 -2.82
CA GLN A 25 10.86 10.44 -2.32
C GLN A 25 11.80 11.46 -1.66
N THR A 26 12.82 11.01 -0.93
CA THR A 26 13.84 11.89 -0.32
C THR A 26 14.63 12.64 -1.40
N GLU A 27 15.01 11.94 -2.47
CA GLU A 27 15.70 12.58 -3.60
C GLU A 27 14.80 13.60 -4.32
N LEU A 28 13.54 13.24 -4.54
CA LEU A 28 12.55 14.16 -5.14
C LEU A 28 12.33 15.40 -4.26
N MET A 29 12.30 15.26 -2.93
CA MET A 29 12.17 16.39 -2.00
C MET A 29 13.35 17.35 -2.06
N ARG A 30 14.57 16.81 -2.22
CA ARG A 30 15.78 17.64 -2.43
C ARG A 30 15.64 18.54 -3.66
N GLN A 31 15.03 18.02 -4.73
CA GLN A 31 14.87 18.74 -6.00
C GLN A 31 13.62 19.62 -6.04
N ARG A 32 12.56 19.27 -5.30
CA ARG A 32 11.26 19.96 -5.30
C ARG A 32 10.70 20.07 -3.87
N PRO A 33 11.22 20.99 -3.04
CA PRO A 33 10.86 21.08 -1.62
C PRO A 33 9.41 21.50 -1.33
N TRP A 34 8.71 22.06 -2.33
CA TRP A 34 7.28 22.41 -2.23
C TRP A 34 6.33 21.24 -2.48
N ARG A 35 6.85 20.05 -2.85
CA ARG A 35 6.01 18.87 -3.08
C ARG A 35 5.64 18.24 -1.74
N ASP A 36 4.36 17.96 -1.53
CA ASP A 36 3.88 17.26 -0.33
C ASP A 36 4.40 15.82 -0.36
N SER A 37 5.45 15.55 0.40
CA SER A 37 5.95 14.20 0.56
C SER A 37 5.13 13.54 1.66
N GLY A 38 4.14 12.75 1.27
CA GLY A 38 3.39 11.87 2.17
C GLY A 38 4.30 10.76 2.72
N LEU A 39 5.33 11.12 3.48
CA LEU A 39 6.40 10.23 3.95
C LEU A 39 5.99 9.43 5.18
N VAL A 40 4.91 9.84 5.83
CA VAL A 40 4.50 9.30 7.13
C VAL A 40 3.33 8.35 6.92
N PRO A 41 3.56 7.03 6.93
CA PRO A 41 2.48 6.07 6.98
C PRO A 41 1.71 6.20 8.30
N ASN A 42 0.51 5.63 8.33
CA ASN A 42 -0.21 5.50 9.59
C ASN A 42 0.55 4.60 10.57
N PRO A 43 0.32 4.76 11.88
CA PRO A 43 0.86 3.83 12.87
C PRO A 43 0.36 2.40 12.63
N SER A 44 1.01 1.43 13.26
CA SER A 44 0.66 0.02 13.23
C SER A 44 -0.83 -0.24 13.45
N GLY A 45 -1.42 -1.07 12.60
CA GLY A 45 -2.79 -1.53 12.75
C GLY A 45 -2.94 -2.45 13.96
N ARG A 46 -4.08 -2.37 14.63
CA ARG A 46 -4.40 -3.31 15.72
C ARG A 46 -4.85 -4.63 15.10
N GLU A 47 -4.43 -5.77 15.67
CA GLU A 47 -4.86 -7.11 15.20
C GLU A 47 -6.39 -7.24 15.10
N GLN A 48 -7.13 -6.63 16.03
CA GLN A 48 -8.60 -6.61 15.99
C GLN A 48 -9.14 -5.91 14.74
N GLN A 49 -8.51 -4.82 14.29
CA GLN A 49 -8.94 -4.10 13.09
C GLN A 49 -8.65 -4.90 11.81
N LEU A 50 -7.57 -5.70 11.80
CA LEU A 50 -7.26 -6.62 10.72
C LEU A 50 -8.29 -7.76 10.65
N ALA A 51 -8.63 -8.36 11.80
CA ALA A 51 -9.66 -9.38 11.88
C ALA A 51 -11.03 -8.85 11.43
N ASP A 52 -11.41 -7.64 11.86
CA ASP A 52 -12.65 -6.99 11.42
C ASP A 52 -12.65 -6.75 9.91
N ALA A 53 -11.50 -6.40 9.33
CA ALA A 53 -11.34 -6.22 7.89
C ALA A 53 -11.49 -7.54 7.13
N GLU A 54 -10.86 -8.61 7.61
CA GLU A 54 -11.00 -9.96 7.04
C GLU A 54 -12.46 -10.45 7.10
N ALA A 55 -13.15 -10.19 8.22
CA ALA A 55 -14.57 -10.50 8.37
C ALA A 55 -15.45 -9.72 7.38
N ARG A 56 -15.21 -8.40 7.21
CA ARG A 56 -15.91 -7.58 6.20
C ARG A 56 -15.69 -8.08 4.77
N LEU A 57 -14.46 -8.52 4.46
CA LEU A 57 -14.10 -9.01 3.14
C LEU A 57 -14.55 -10.45 2.88
N GLY A 58 -14.95 -11.19 3.91
CA GLY A 58 -15.28 -12.63 3.81
C GLY A 58 -14.09 -13.52 3.44
N ARG A 59 -12.85 -13.02 3.57
CA ARG A 59 -11.61 -13.74 3.25
C ARG A 59 -10.44 -13.23 4.08
N THR A 60 -9.43 -14.08 4.25
CA THR A 60 -8.18 -13.69 4.91
C THR A 60 -7.34 -12.78 4.02
N LEU A 61 -6.60 -11.86 4.64
CA LEU A 61 -5.65 -11.01 3.91
C LEU A 61 -4.42 -11.84 3.52
N PRO A 62 -3.82 -11.59 2.34
CA PRO A 62 -2.53 -12.18 1.99
C PRO A 62 -1.49 -11.90 3.08
N PRO A 63 -0.64 -12.88 3.48
CA PRO A 63 0.28 -12.73 4.62
C PRO A 63 1.21 -11.51 4.52
N SER A 64 1.72 -11.22 3.33
CA SER A 64 2.58 -10.05 3.08
C SER A 64 1.84 -8.72 3.29
N TYR A 65 0.58 -8.65 2.87
CA TYR A 65 -0.26 -7.46 3.02
C TYR A 65 -0.75 -7.28 4.45
N ARG A 66 -1.10 -8.37 5.14
CA ARG A 66 -1.42 -8.36 6.57
C ARG A 66 -0.23 -7.86 7.41
N ALA A 67 0.98 -8.33 7.11
CA ALA A 67 2.20 -7.86 7.78
C ALA A 67 2.50 -6.38 7.52
N PHE A 68 2.20 -5.89 6.31
CA PHE A 68 2.28 -4.46 6.00
C PHE A 68 1.30 -3.66 6.86
N LEU A 69 0.01 -4.01 6.91
CA LEU A 69 -0.99 -3.28 7.69
C LEU A 69 -0.75 -3.34 9.20
N ALA A 70 -0.24 -4.47 9.70
CA ALA A 70 0.22 -4.59 11.08
C ALA A 70 1.36 -3.61 11.39
N SER A 71 2.22 -3.30 10.41
CA SER A 71 3.31 -2.34 10.58
C SER A 71 2.86 -0.89 10.34
N HIS A 72 1.97 -0.69 9.37
CA HIS A 72 1.50 0.60 8.85
C HIS A 72 0.04 0.48 8.41
N ASP A 73 -0.92 0.97 9.20
CA ASP A 73 -2.36 0.83 8.93
C ASP A 73 -2.84 1.76 7.80
N GLY A 74 -2.36 1.50 6.58
CA GLY A 74 -2.55 2.36 5.42
C GLY A 74 -1.52 3.48 5.34
N TRP A 75 -1.61 4.24 4.25
CA TRP A 75 -0.64 5.26 3.90
C TRP A 75 -1.33 6.40 3.12
N PRO A 76 -1.76 7.47 3.79
CA PRO A 76 -2.38 8.60 3.10
C PRO A 76 -1.36 9.34 2.23
N ARG A 77 -1.78 9.84 1.06
CA ARG A 77 -0.93 10.61 0.14
C ARG A 77 0.38 9.89 -0.22
N PHE A 78 0.31 8.57 -0.36
CA PHE A 78 1.44 7.72 -0.72
C PHE A 78 2.11 8.18 -2.01
N TYR A 79 1.32 8.54 -3.03
CA TYR A 79 1.84 9.02 -4.31
C TYR A 79 0.81 9.86 -5.07
N GLU A 80 1.12 11.11 -5.42
CA GLU A 80 0.30 11.94 -6.33
C GLU A 80 -1.21 11.88 -6.06
N GLY A 81 -1.61 12.13 -4.81
CA GLY A 81 -3.02 12.07 -4.39
C GLY A 81 -3.58 10.67 -4.10
N ALA A 82 -2.90 9.60 -4.51
CA ALA A 82 -3.25 8.23 -4.15
C ALA A 82 -2.84 7.92 -2.69
N GLY A 83 -3.67 7.15 -2.00
CA GLY A 83 -3.40 6.63 -0.66
C GLY A 83 -3.64 5.13 -0.57
N LEU A 84 -2.90 4.45 0.31
CA LEU A 84 -3.13 3.06 0.66
C LEU A 84 -4.16 3.00 1.79
N LEU A 85 -5.19 2.17 1.63
CA LEU A 85 -6.24 2.02 2.62
C LEU A 85 -5.72 1.30 3.87
N GLY A 86 -6.16 1.77 5.03
CA GLY A 86 -5.99 1.05 6.30
C GLY A 86 -7.07 -0.01 6.49
N ALA A 87 -6.84 -0.91 7.43
CA ALA A 87 -7.72 -2.03 7.77
C ALA A 87 -9.16 -1.60 8.01
N LYS A 88 -9.36 -0.47 8.71
CA LYS A 88 -10.70 0.07 9.00
C LYS A 88 -11.50 0.41 7.75
N ASP A 89 -10.84 0.72 6.64
CA ASP A 89 -11.48 1.18 5.40
C ASP A 89 -11.59 0.06 4.35
N LEU A 90 -10.92 -1.07 4.56
CA LEU A 90 -11.07 -2.26 3.74
C LEU A 90 -12.48 -2.86 3.86
N GLY A 91 -13.08 -3.17 2.71
CA GLY A 91 -14.39 -3.83 2.63
C GLY A 91 -15.58 -2.90 2.89
N LYS A 92 -15.38 -1.57 2.90
CA LYS A 92 -16.50 -0.61 2.99
C LYS A 92 -17.08 -0.30 1.61
N GLU A 93 -18.41 -0.28 1.52
CA GLU A 93 -19.17 -0.01 0.29
C GLU A 93 -18.74 1.27 -0.42
N LYS A 94 -18.56 2.37 0.32
CA LYS A 94 -18.10 3.67 -0.23
C LYS A 94 -16.82 3.60 -1.09
N HIS A 95 -15.96 2.62 -0.86
CA HIS A 95 -14.74 2.42 -1.65
C HIS A 95 -14.95 1.42 -2.80
N LEU A 96 -15.91 0.50 -2.66
CA LEU A 96 -16.30 -0.41 -3.73
C LEU A 96 -17.02 0.37 -4.84
N ASP A 97 -17.94 1.26 -4.48
CA ASP A 97 -18.69 2.07 -5.45
C ASP A 97 -17.77 2.96 -6.31
N LEU A 98 -16.77 3.56 -5.66
CA LEU A 98 -15.76 4.38 -6.35
C LEU A 98 -14.93 3.53 -7.34
N VAL A 99 -14.57 2.31 -6.95
CA VAL A 99 -13.80 1.40 -7.80
C VAL A 99 -14.64 0.96 -9.00
N THR A 100 -15.89 0.57 -8.78
CA THR A 100 -16.83 0.19 -9.84
C THR A 100 -17.04 1.32 -10.84
N GLN A 101 -17.34 2.54 -10.37
CA GLN A 101 -17.49 3.70 -11.26
C GLN A 101 -16.23 4.01 -12.07
N THR A 102 -15.05 3.87 -11.45
CA THR A 102 -13.78 4.13 -12.14
C THR A 102 -13.55 3.12 -13.26
N PHE A 103 -13.85 1.84 -13.02
CA PHE A 103 -13.70 0.80 -14.05
C PHE A 103 -14.77 0.86 -15.14
N GLU A 104 -16.00 1.27 -14.81
CA GLU A 104 -17.09 1.45 -15.79
C GLU A 104 -16.93 2.70 -16.67
N SER A 105 -16.08 3.65 -16.26
CA SER A 105 -15.78 4.87 -17.01
C SER A 105 -14.63 4.71 -18.02
N CYS A 106 -14.06 3.51 -18.14
CA CYS A 106 -12.99 3.13 -19.08
C CYS A 106 -13.55 2.28 -20.23
#